data_AF-A0A1Q9RRV5-F1
#
_entry.id   AF-A0A1Q9RRV5-F1
#
_cell.length_a   1.000
_cell.length_b   1.000
_cell.length_c   1.000
_cell.angle_alpha   90.00
_cell.angle_beta   90.00
_cell.angle_gamma   90.00
#
_symmetry.space_group_name_H-M   'P 1'
#
loop_
_entity.id
_entity.type
_entity.pdbx_description
1 polymer ?
#
loop_
_entity_poly.entity_id
_entity_poly.type
_entity_poly.pdbx_seq_one_letter_code
_entity_poly.pdbx_strand_id
1 'polypeptide(L)'
;MTDPAQPPGFSELIHAPTRLSLMSLLSATRWIEFGRLRESLQLTDSALSKQITRLEQAGFVAVHRNGVGRGKRMHLRLTPQGRAAFEAHVEALRAIVDRTPEDGPDGPGEPPEHEVAGRDLGEGERQGGRAGHARAAADRIEPARHTG
;
A
#
# COMPACT_ATOMS: atom_id res chain seq x y z
N MET A 1 -2.93 9.75 -16.24
CA MET A 1 -3.82 10.57 -15.41
C MET A 1 -3.33 10.37 -13.99
N THR A 2 -2.55 11.32 -13.47
CA THR A 2 -1.96 11.23 -12.12
C THR A 2 -3.09 11.32 -11.10
N ASP A 3 -3.11 10.41 -10.13
CA ASP A 3 -4.05 10.45 -9.02
C ASP A 3 -3.86 11.79 -8.25
N PRO A 4 -4.91 12.57 -7.98
CA PRO A 4 -4.80 13.84 -7.27
C PRO A 4 -4.17 13.72 -5.87
N ALA A 5 -4.11 12.51 -5.29
CA ALA A 5 -3.45 12.27 -4.02
C ALA A 5 -1.91 12.25 -4.12
N GLN A 6 -1.33 12.08 -5.31
CA GLN A 6 0.11 11.89 -5.47
C GLN A 6 0.83 13.19 -5.83
N PRO A 7 1.86 13.60 -5.07
CA PRO A 7 2.61 14.79 -5.41
C PRO A 7 3.37 14.63 -6.74
N PRO A 8 3.72 15.74 -7.40
CA PRO A 8 4.55 15.72 -8.60
C PRO A 8 5.83 14.91 -8.38
N GLY A 9 6.22 14.11 -9.37
CA GLY A 9 7.41 13.26 -9.29
C GLY A 9 7.17 11.89 -8.65
N PHE A 10 5.99 11.63 -8.07
CA PHE A 10 5.65 10.30 -7.61
C PHE A 10 5.61 9.30 -8.78
N SER A 11 6.21 8.11 -8.59
CA SER A 11 6.31 7.09 -9.61
C SER A 11 5.93 5.73 -9.05
N GLU A 12 4.78 5.21 -9.48
CA GLU A 12 4.33 3.84 -9.17
C GLU A 12 5.34 2.78 -9.58
N LEU A 13 6.05 3.03 -10.70
CA LEU A 13 7.11 2.16 -11.12
C LEU A 13 8.23 2.17 -10.09
N ILE A 14 8.68 3.31 -9.57
CA ILE A 14 9.79 3.32 -8.60
C ILE A 14 9.34 2.83 -7.22
N HIS A 15 8.10 3.12 -6.83
CA HIS A 15 7.59 2.95 -5.46
C HIS A 15 7.60 1.50 -4.93
N ALA A 16 7.61 0.48 -5.80
CA ALA A 16 7.72 -0.89 -5.31
C ALA A 16 9.02 -1.11 -4.52
N PRO A 17 8.98 -1.70 -3.31
CA PRO A 17 10.11 -1.70 -2.37
C PRO A 17 11.44 -2.16 -2.98
N THR A 18 11.44 -3.27 -3.73
CA THR A 18 12.65 -3.81 -4.34
C THR A 18 13.25 -2.85 -5.39
N ARG A 19 12.42 -2.16 -6.17
CA ARG A 19 12.90 -1.23 -7.20
C ARG A 19 13.41 0.05 -6.56
N LEU A 20 12.73 0.55 -5.54
CA LEU A 20 13.19 1.69 -4.76
C LEU A 20 14.57 1.41 -4.14
N SER A 21 14.74 0.27 -3.45
CA SER A 21 16.04 -0.14 -2.87
C SER A 21 17.13 -0.31 -3.91
N LEU A 22 16.81 -0.92 -5.06
CA LEU A 22 17.75 -1.10 -6.17
C LEU A 22 18.20 0.26 -6.72
N MET A 23 17.26 1.18 -7.00
CA MET A 23 17.57 2.51 -7.51
C MET A 23 18.37 3.34 -6.50
N SER A 24 18.08 3.21 -5.20
CA SER A 24 18.85 3.82 -4.13
C SER A 24 20.32 3.38 -4.18
N LEU A 25 20.60 2.07 -4.25
CA LEU A 25 21.97 1.56 -4.36
C LEU A 25 22.67 2.04 -5.65
N LEU A 26 21.96 2.05 -6.77
CA LEU A 26 22.50 2.54 -8.04
C LEU A 26 22.78 4.05 -8.01
N SER A 27 22.01 4.83 -7.25
CA SER A 27 22.18 6.28 -7.16
C SER A 27 23.54 6.66 -6.56
N ALA A 28 24.03 5.86 -5.60
CA ALA A 28 25.29 6.04 -4.88
C ALA A 28 26.53 5.56 -5.65
N THR A 29 26.38 5.00 -6.85
CA THR A 29 27.49 4.42 -7.63
C THR A 29 27.47 4.86 -9.09
N ARG A 30 28.64 4.83 -9.75
CA ARG A 30 28.73 5.06 -11.20
C ARG A 30 28.38 3.83 -12.01
N TRP A 31 28.83 2.67 -11.53
CA TRP A 31 28.53 1.34 -12.04
C TRP A 31 28.62 0.37 -10.87
N ILE A 32 27.78 -0.66 -10.86
CA ILE A 32 27.84 -1.75 -9.89
C ILE A 32 27.68 -3.09 -10.60
N GLU A 33 28.37 -4.12 -10.12
CA GLU A 33 28.24 -5.47 -10.64
C GLU A 33 26.93 -6.12 -10.16
N PHE A 34 26.31 -6.95 -11.01
CA PHE A 34 25.10 -7.69 -10.68
C PHE A 34 25.22 -8.53 -9.41
N GLY A 35 26.33 -9.26 -9.23
CA GLY A 35 26.56 -10.08 -8.02
C GLY A 35 26.52 -9.24 -6.74
N ARG A 36 27.11 -8.04 -6.78
CA ARG A 36 27.10 -7.12 -5.64
C ARG A 36 25.72 -6.58 -5.34
N LEU A 37 24.91 -6.26 -6.34
CA LEU A 37 23.51 -5.87 -6.14
C LEU A 37 22.70 -7.02 -5.54
N ARG A 38 22.90 -8.23 -6.05
CA ARG A 38 22.23 -9.44 -5.56
C ARG A 38 22.49 -9.67 -4.08
N GLU A 39 23.75 -9.59 -3.68
CA GLU A 39 24.17 -9.75 -2.28
C GLU A 39 23.64 -8.62 -1.40
N SER A 40 23.73 -7.37 -1.86
CA SER A 40 23.26 -6.21 -1.09
C SER A 40 21.75 -6.21 -0.87
N LEU A 41 20.98 -6.68 -1.86
CA LEU A 41 19.52 -6.75 -1.81
C LEU A 41 18.98 -8.10 -1.31
N GLN A 42 19.85 -9.09 -1.09
CA GLN A 42 19.50 -10.46 -0.70
C GLN A 42 18.44 -11.10 -1.61
N LEU A 43 18.57 -10.89 -2.92
CA LEU A 43 17.64 -11.40 -3.93
C LEU A 43 18.20 -12.63 -4.64
N THR A 44 17.30 -13.43 -5.20
CA THR A 44 17.70 -14.44 -6.19
C THR A 44 18.04 -13.76 -7.52
N ASP A 45 18.85 -14.44 -8.34
CA ASP A 45 19.21 -13.97 -9.68
C ASP A 45 17.97 -13.69 -10.55
N SER A 46 16.94 -14.54 -10.45
CA SER A 46 15.69 -14.40 -11.20
C SER A 46 14.87 -13.20 -10.74
N ALA A 47 14.77 -12.97 -9.42
CA ALA A 47 14.07 -11.82 -8.86
C ALA A 47 14.75 -10.51 -9.25
N LEU A 48 16.08 -10.43 -9.11
CA LEU A 48 16.84 -9.24 -9.46
C LEU A 48 16.78 -8.96 -10.97
N SER A 49 16.94 -9.97 -11.81
CA SER A 49 16.85 -9.84 -13.27
C SER A 49 15.50 -9.28 -13.71
N LYS A 50 14.40 -9.76 -13.12
CA LYS A 50 13.05 -9.26 -13.42
C LYS A 50 12.89 -7.77 -13.10
N GLN A 51 13.47 -7.29 -12.00
CA GLN A 51 13.41 -5.86 -11.66
C GLN A 51 14.30 -5.02 -12.59
N ILE A 52 15.51 -5.49 -12.90
CA ILE A 52 16.42 -4.83 -13.84
C ILE A 52 15.76 -4.69 -15.21
N THR A 53 15.17 -5.76 -15.77
CA THR A 53 14.49 -5.70 -17.07
C THR A 53 13.40 -4.64 -17.09
N ARG A 54 12.60 -4.54 -16.02
CA ARG A 54 11.55 -3.50 -15.94
C ARG A 54 12.12 -2.09 -15.92
N LEU A 55 13.19 -1.87 -15.16
CA LEU A 55 13.84 -0.55 -15.06
C LEU A 55 14.60 -0.19 -16.34
N GLU A 56 15.20 -1.18 -17.02
CA GLU A 56 15.85 -1.02 -18.33
C GLU A 56 14.82 -0.67 -19.41
N GLN A 57 13.67 -1.37 -19.44
CA GLN A 57 12.56 -1.05 -20.35
C GLN A 57 11.98 0.35 -20.12
N ALA A 58 11.99 0.83 -18.88
CA ALA A 58 11.60 2.21 -18.54
C ALA A 58 12.69 3.25 -18.85
N GLY A 59 13.87 2.83 -19.31
CA GLY A 59 15.01 3.71 -19.60
C GLY A 59 15.73 4.23 -18.36
N PHE A 60 15.45 3.69 -17.17
CA PHE A 60 16.03 4.18 -15.91
C PHE A 60 17.38 3.55 -15.59
N VAL A 61 17.63 2.34 -16.07
CA VAL A 61 18.87 1.60 -15.82
C VAL A 61 19.54 1.25 -17.15
N ALA A 62 20.85 1.49 -17.22
CA ALA A 62 21.69 0.99 -18.30
C ALA A 62 22.41 -0.28 -17.87
N VAL A 63 22.37 -1.31 -18.71
CA VAL A 63 23.04 -2.58 -18.50
C VAL A 63 24.21 -2.72 -19.47
N HIS A 64 25.39 -2.98 -18.93
CA HIS A 64 26.61 -3.21 -19.71
C HIS A 64 27.14 -4.61 -19.43
N ARG A 65 27.36 -5.39 -20.50
CA ARG A 65 27.77 -6.79 -20.42
C ARG A 65 29.16 -6.92 -21.00
N ASN A 66 30.14 -7.23 -20.17
CA ASN A 66 31.53 -7.39 -20.56
C ASN A 66 31.96 -8.84 -20.50
N GLY A 67 32.74 -9.28 -21.48
CA GLY A 67 33.30 -10.63 -21.57
C GLY A 67 32.58 -11.56 -22.54
N VAL A 68 33.32 -12.57 -23.01
CA VAL A 68 32.84 -13.65 -23.90
C VAL A 68 32.96 -14.98 -23.14
N GLY A 69 31.98 -15.87 -23.25
CA GLY A 69 32.00 -17.20 -22.60
C GLY A 69 31.67 -17.18 -21.09
N ARG A 70 32.29 -18.07 -20.31
CA ARG A 70 31.99 -18.33 -18.88
C ARG A 70 32.32 -17.17 -17.92
N GLY A 71 32.94 -16.08 -18.39
CA GLY A 71 33.34 -14.92 -17.57
C GLY A 71 32.50 -13.66 -17.78
N LYS A 72 31.27 -13.78 -18.29
CA LYS A 72 30.41 -12.63 -18.61
C LYS A 72 30.03 -11.86 -17.34
N ARG A 73 30.55 -10.65 -17.17
CA ARG A 73 30.25 -9.73 -16.07
C ARG A 73 29.21 -8.71 -16.50
N MET A 74 28.16 -8.55 -15.71
CA MET A 74 27.11 -7.57 -15.95
C MET A 74 27.24 -6.42 -14.96
N HIS A 75 27.38 -5.21 -15.50
CA HIS A 75 27.44 -3.96 -14.74
C HIS A 75 26.19 -3.13 -15.02
N LEU A 76 25.71 -2.44 -13.99
CA LEU A 76 24.49 -1.65 -14.03
C LEU A 76 24.76 -0.25 -13.50
N ARG A 77 24.02 0.74 -14.03
CA ARG A 77 23.99 2.10 -13.50
C ARG A 77 22.65 2.76 -13.76
N LEU A 78 22.34 3.84 -13.03
CA LEU A 78 21.28 4.74 -13.45
C LEU A 78 21.66 5.48 -14.74
N THR A 79 20.70 5.63 -15.64
CA THR A 79 20.76 6.61 -16.72
C THR A 79 20.54 8.03 -16.16
N PRO A 80 20.85 9.09 -16.93
CA PRO A 80 20.46 10.45 -16.53
C PRO A 80 18.96 10.58 -16.23
N GLN A 81 18.11 9.97 -17.06
CA GLN A 81 16.66 9.92 -16.86
C GLN A 81 16.29 9.17 -15.58
N GLY A 82 16.87 8.00 -15.33
CA GLY A 82 16.60 7.21 -14.13
C GLY A 82 17.04 7.92 -12.85
N ARG A 83 18.14 8.68 -12.89
CA ARG A 83 18.59 9.50 -11.78
C ARG A 83 17.62 10.62 -11.47
N ALA A 84 17.22 11.40 -12.48
CA ALA A 84 16.23 12.46 -12.31
C ALA A 84 14.88 11.93 -11.82
N ALA A 85 14.42 10.78 -12.35
CA ALA A 85 13.18 10.15 -11.92
C ALA A 85 13.25 9.65 -10.47
N PHE A 86 14.39 9.08 -10.05
CA PHE A 86 14.59 8.65 -8.67
C PHE A 86 14.61 9.84 -7.69
N GLU A 87 15.35 10.90 -8.03
CA GLU A 87 15.43 12.11 -7.21
C GLU A 87 14.04 12.76 -7.06
N ALA A 88 13.32 12.94 -8.17
CA ALA A 88 11.94 13.45 -8.14
C ALA A 88 11.00 12.58 -7.29
N HIS A 89 11.17 11.25 -7.35
CA HIS A 89 10.37 10.34 -6.52
C HIS A 89 10.71 10.43 -5.03
N VAL A 90 11.98 10.61 -4.68
CA VAL A 90 12.40 10.82 -3.29
C VAL A 90 11.82 12.12 -2.74
N GLU A 91 11.85 13.22 -3.50
CA GLU A 91 11.20 14.48 -3.09
C GLU A 91 9.68 14.33 -2.94
N ALA A 92 9.04 13.58 -3.84
CA ALA A 92 7.62 13.25 -3.74
C ALA A 92 7.31 12.49 -2.44
N LEU A 93 8.15 11.51 -2.06
CA LEU A 93 7.98 10.76 -0.80
C LEU A 93 8.19 11.65 0.43
N ARG A 94 9.20 12.52 0.44
CA ARG A 94 9.43 13.48 1.53
C ARG A 94 8.23 14.39 1.72
N ALA A 95 7.70 14.96 0.64
CA ALA A 95 6.51 15.80 0.68
C ALA A 95 5.24 15.10 1.20
N ILE A 96 5.17 13.77 1.13
CA ILE A 96 4.09 12.99 1.76
C ILE A 96 4.34 12.85 3.26
N VAL A 97 5.55 12.49 3.66
CA VAL A 97 5.92 12.25 5.06
C VAL A 97 5.89 13.54 5.89
N ASP A 98 6.36 14.65 5.33
CA ASP A 98 6.42 15.96 6.01
C ASP A 98 5.03 16.56 6.31
N ARG A 99 3.95 15.99 5.74
CA ARG A 99 2.56 16.37 6.08
C ARG A 99 2.06 15.69 7.35
N THR A 100 2.83 14.77 7.93
CA THR A 100 2.50 14.16 9.21
C THR A 100 2.71 15.23 10.28
N PRO A 101 1.67 15.66 11.02
CA PRO A 101 1.85 16.66 12.07
C PRO A 101 2.85 16.13 13.11
N GLU A 102 3.90 16.91 13.38
CA GLU A 102 4.97 16.62 14.36
C GLU A 102 4.51 16.84 15.83
N ASP A 103 3.20 16.86 16.11
CA ASP A 103 2.64 17.20 17.42
C ASP A 103 1.96 16.01 18.11
N GLY A 104 2.76 15.28 18.91
CA GLY A 104 2.44 14.87 20.29
C GLY A 104 1.22 13.98 20.60
N PRO A 105 1.09 13.50 21.86
CA PRO A 105 0.07 12.52 22.30
C PRO A 105 -1.39 13.05 22.37
N ASP A 106 -1.71 14.18 21.73
CA ASP A 106 -3.01 14.87 21.79
C ASP A 106 -3.75 14.94 20.42
N GLY A 107 -3.84 13.83 19.69
CA GLY A 107 -4.73 13.70 18.52
C GLY A 107 -4.90 12.24 18.10
N PRO A 108 -6.11 11.74 17.78
CA PRO A 108 -7.23 12.39 17.10
C PRO A 108 -8.36 12.81 18.06
N GLY A 109 -9.07 13.88 17.68
CA GLY A 109 -10.25 14.37 18.40
C GLY A 109 -11.19 13.23 18.76
N GLU A 110 -11.52 13.17 20.04
CA GLU A 110 -12.53 12.29 20.60
C GLU A 110 -13.76 12.33 19.67
N PRO A 111 -14.25 11.17 19.17
CA PRO A 111 -15.44 11.18 18.33
C PRO A 111 -16.54 11.89 19.12
N PRO A 112 -17.28 12.84 18.52
CA PRO A 112 -18.24 13.63 19.27
C PRO A 112 -19.23 12.67 19.91
N GLU A 113 -19.17 12.63 21.24
CA GLU A 113 -20.09 11.87 22.07
C GLU A 113 -21.48 12.28 21.64
N HIS A 114 -22.30 11.33 21.16
CA HIS A 114 -23.67 11.62 20.79
C HIS A 114 -24.35 12.27 21.99
N GLU A 115 -24.70 13.54 21.82
CA GLU A 115 -25.57 14.31 22.69
C GLU A 115 -26.85 13.48 22.92
N VAL A 116 -26.90 12.78 24.05
CA VAL A 116 -28.11 12.12 24.51
C VAL A 116 -29.02 13.26 24.93
N ALA A 117 -29.79 13.75 23.96
CA ALA A 117 -30.81 14.75 24.18
C ALA A 117 -31.66 14.31 25.36
N GLY A 118 -31.56 15.07 26.45
CA GLY A 118 -32.47 14.97 27.57
C GLY A 118 -33.89 15.02 27.04
N ARG A 119 -34.60 13.90 27.19
CA ARG A 119 -36.06 13.87 27.18
C ARG A 119 -36.49 13.36 28.54
N ASP A 120 -36.39 14.28 29.48
CA ASP A 120 -37.15 14.21 30.72
C ASP A 120 -38.46 14.97 30.46
N LEU A 121 -39.54 14.23 30.22
CA LEU A 121 -40.92 14.69 30.36
C LEU A 121 -41.78 13.52 30.85
N GLY A 122 -41.89 13.41 32.18
CA GLY A 122 -43.17 13.55 32.89
C GLY A 122 -44.28 12.54 32.56
N GLU A 123 -44.44 11.58 33.47
CA GLU A 123 -45.68 11.15 34.15
C GLU A 123 -47.06 11.29 33.47
N GLY A 124 -47.83 10.19 33.46
CA GLY A 124 -49.25 10.18 33.12
C GLY A 124 -49.93 8.80 33.19
N GLU A 125 -50.08 8.28 34.41
CA GLU A 125 -51.23 7.52 34.94
C GLU A 125 -51.98 6.43 34.12
N ARG A 126 -51.80 5.20 34.58
CA ARG A 126 -52.75 4.12 34.95
C ARG A 126 -54.10 3.89 34.20
N GLN A 127 -54.28 2.58 33.95
CA GLN A 127 -55.48 1.74 34.20
C GLN A 127 -56.57 1.59 33.12
N GLY A 128 -56.69 0.35 32.64
CA GLY A 128 -57.99 -0.31 32.49
C GLY A 128 -58.30 -0.88 31.10
N GLY A 129 -58.62 -2.17 31.03
CA GLY A 129 -59.35 -2.72 29.88
C GLY A 129 -59.06 -4.17 29.54
N ARG A 130 -59.87 -5.07 30.10
CA ARG A 130 -59.85 -6.52 29.89
C ARG A 130 -60.24 -6.97 28.47
N ALA A 131 -59.77 -8.18 28.18
CA ALA A 131 -60.48 -9.30 27.53
C ALA A 131 -60.67 -9.31 26.01
N GLY A 132 -60.31 -10.46 25.43
CA GLY A 132 -61.01 -10.98 24.27
C GLY A 132 -60.20 -11.96 23.44
N HIS A 133 -60.37 -13.26 23.73
CA HIS A 133 -60.51 -14.38 22.79
C HIS A 133 -59.43 -14.57 21.69
N ALA A 134 -59.04 -15.77 21.27
CA ALA A 134 -59.20 -17.16 21.67
C ALA A 134 -58.48 -17.95 20.56
N ARG A 135 -57.81 -19.05 20.91
CA ARG A 135 -57.62 -20.30 20.12
C ARG A 135 -56.98 -20.17 18.71
N ALA A 136 -56.18 -21.09 18.21
CA ALA A 136 -55.63 -22.36 18.65
C ALA A 136 -54.62 -22.80 17.56
N ALA A 137 -53.71 -23.72 17.92
CA ALA A 137 -53.24 -24.92 17.18
C ALA A 137 -53.00 -24.83 15.65
N ALA A 138 -52.02 -25.48 15.03
CA ALA A 138 -51.16 -26.60 15.38
C ALA A 138 -49.99 -26.50 14.37
N ASP A 139 -48.77 -26.81 14.79
CA ASP A 139 -48.10 -28.07 14.43
C ASP A 139 -47.59 -28.10 12.98
N ARG A 140 -46.25 -28.20 12.82
CA ARG A 140 -45.58 -29.37 12.24
C ARG A 140 -44.27 -29.04 11.50
N ILE A 141 -43.15 -29.30 12.19
CA ILE A 141 -42.01 -30.15 11.76
C ILE A 141 -41.25 -29.76 10.46
N GLU A 142 -40.01 -29.26 10.63
CA GLU A 142 -38.84 -29.41 9.72
C GLU A 142 -38.52 -30.91 9.44
N PRO A 143 -37.67 -31.39 8.48
CA PRO A 143 -36.45 -30.72 7.99
C PRO A 143 -35.95 -31.10 6.56
N ALA A 144 -34.80 -30.47 6.21
CA ALA A 144 -33.60 -31.09 5.64
C ALA A 144 -33.55 -31.64 4.18
N ARG A 145 -32.57 -31.07 3.46
CA ARG A 145 -31.44 -31.75 2.79
C ARG A 145 -31.57 -32.18 1.31
N HIS A 146 -30.75 -31.49 0.51
CA HIS A 146 -29.53 -32.01 -0.14
C HIS A 146 -29.61 -32.66 -1.53
N THR A 147 -28.61 -32.26 -2.33
CA THR A 147 -27.89 -33.01 -3.37
C THR A 147 -28.45 -32.98 -4.79
N GLY A 148 -27.57 -32.66 -5.75
CA GLY A 148 -27.74 -32.94 -7.17
C GLY A 148 -27.06 -31.91 -8.05
#